data_AF-A0A849DI76-F1
#
_entry.id   AF-A0A849DI76-F1
#
_cell.length_a   1.000
_cell.length_b   1.000
_cell.length_c   1.000
_cell.angle_alpha   90.00
_cell.angle_beta   90.00
_cell.angle_gamma   90.00
#
_symmetry.space_group_name_H-M   'P 1'
#
loop_
_entity.id
_entity.type
_entity.pdbx_description
1 polymer ?
#
loop_
_entity_poly.entity_id
_entity_poly.type
_entity_poly.pdbx_seq_one_letter_code
_entity_poly.pdbx_strand_id
1 'polypeptide(L)'
;MRRLSVAPAAAVLVAALAAVSGPAACGVPAEDTPRPITPPRGLNQVTASAVPTDAESGTVPEFLYLVKDDQLVKVERRVTIEPTIEVQFRDLLVGPTDSERDAGLSSALDGATIFVDVRLRDDIAVVEVSGSIDDGGRSDEVLAIGQVVCTLTSRPDTGGVGFIRLGGSLSVPRADGSLSKEPLTASDYDSLLAPS
;
A
#
# COMPACT_ATOMS: atom_id res chain seq x y z
N MET A 1 -10.86 -33.38 -59.51
CA MET A 1 -10.22 -32.12 -59.10
C MET A 1 -8.70 -32.32 -59.04
N ARG A 2 -7.99 -31.95 -60.11
CA ARG A 2 -6.53 -31.94 -60.20
C ARG A 2 -6.07 -31.06 -61.38
N ARG A 3 -5.33 -30.01 -61.02
CA ARG A 3 -4.14 -29.42 -61.66
C ARG A 3 -4.20 -28.69 -63.02
N LEU A 4 -3.75 -27.43 -62.91
CA LEU A 4 -2.74 -26.71 -63.71
C LEU A 4 -3.10 -26.12 -65.09
N SER A 5 -2.82 -24.81 -65.22
CA SER A 5 -2.43 -24.08 -66.44
C SER A 5 -1.65 -22.83 -65.95
N VAL A 6 -0.30 -22.80 -65.93
CA VAL A 6 0.67 -22.42 -67.00
C VAL A 6 0.53 -20.92 -67.38
N ALA A 7 1.28 -19.98 -66.79
CA ALA A 7 2.60 -19.38 -67.19
C ALA A 7 2.49 -18.36 -68.37
N PRO A 8 3.53 -17.58 -68.79
CA PRO A 8 4.76 -17.03 -68.17
C PRO A 8 4.99 -15.51 -68.48
N ALA A 9 6.02 -14.88 -67.91
CA ALA A 9 6.86 -13.82 -68.52
C ALA A 9 7.97 -13.45 -67.51
N ALA A 10 9.21 -13.94 -67.57
CA ALA A 10 10.29 -13.78 -68.56
C ALA A 10 10.97 -12.39 -68.57
N ALA A 11 12.32 -12.44 -68.65
CA ALA A 11 13.34 -11.37 -68.76
C ALA A 11 13.99 -11.00 -67.40
N VAL A 12 15.13 -11.55 -66.96
CA VAL A 12 16.49 -11.69 -67.53
C VAL A 12 17.21 -10.35 -67.78
N LEU A 13 18.20 -10.03 -66.93
CA LEU A 13 19.60 -9.59 -67.19
C LEU A 13 20.07 -8.63 -66.06
N VAL A 14 20.99 -9.04 -65.16
CA VAL A 14 22.48 -9.04 -65.25
C VAL A 14 23.11 -7.81 -64.56
N ALA A 15 23.95 -8.14 -63.56
CA ALA A 15 25.17 -7.49 -63.06
C ALA A 15 25.15 -6.02 -62.58
N ALA A 16 25.52 -5.84 -61.31
CA ALA A 16 26.64 -4.96 -60.94
C ALA A 16 27.09 -5.23 -59.50
N LEU A 17 28.40 -5.46 -59.34
CA LEU A 17 29.14 -5.47 -58.08
C LEU A 17 28.92 -4.16 -57.32
N ALA A 18 28.70 -4.25 -56.00
CA ALA A 18 29.14 -3.23 -55.06
C ALA A 18 29.40 -3.87 -53.68
N ALA A 19 30.69 -4.10 -53.40
CA ALA A 19 31.20 -4.35 -52.07
C ALA A 19 31.19 -3.02 -51.27
N VAL A 20 30.46 -2.97 -50.16
CA VAL A 20 30.56 -1.93 -49.12
C VAL A 20 30.25 -2.62 -47.78
N SER A 21 31.28 -3.04 -47.05
CA SER A 21 31.74 -2.42 -45.79
C SER A 21 30.67 -2.33 -44.72
N GLY A 22 30.74 -3.20 -43.70
CA GLY A 22 29.93 -3.09 -42.49
C GLY A 22 30.44 -2.00 -41.54
N PRO A 23 29.73 -1.78 -40.42
CA PRO A 23 30.37 -1.49 -39.16
C PRO A 23 30.42 -2.78 -38.34
N ALA A 24 31.63 -3.20 -37.97
CA ALA A 24 31.82 -3.97 -36.76
C ALA A 24 31.31 -3.10 -35.61
N ALA A 25 30.12 -3.39 -35.11
CA ALA A 25 29.71 -2.86 -33.83
C ALA A 25 30.70 -3.42 -32.80
N CYS A 26 31.57 -2.56 -32.28
CA CYS A 26 32.34 -2.85 -31.07
C CYS A 26 31.34 -2.97 -29.91
N GLY A 27 30.69 -4.13 -29.80
CA GLY A 27 30.00 -4.53 -28.59
C GLY A 27 31.05 -4.77 -27.52
N VAL A 28 31.24 -3.80 -26.63
CA VAL A 28 31.98 -4.01 -25.38
C VAL A 28 31.13 -4.96 -24.54
N PRO A 29 31.62 -6.16 -24.18
CA PRO A 29 30.88 -7.03 -23.28
C PRO A 29 30.72 -6.32 -21.94
N ALA A 30 29.51 -6.33 -21.37
CA ALA A 30 29.31 -5.87 -20.01
C ALA A 30 30.18 -6.75 -19.09
N GLU A 31 31.10 -6.14 -18.33
CA GLU A 31 31.84 -6.86 -17.30
C GLU A 31 30.85 -7.25 -16.19
N ASP A 32 30.56 -8.56 -16.07
CA ASP A 32 29.57 -9.12 -15.14
C ASP A 32 30.15 -9.39 -13.73
N THR A 33 31.36 -8.86 -13.46
CA THR A 33 32.04 -9.07 -12.18
C THR A 33 32.63 -7.76 -11.65
N PRO A 34 32.22 -7.29 -10.46
CA PRO A 34 32.80 -6.11 -9.85
C PRO A 34 34.30 -6.32 -9.60
N ARG A 35 35.16 -5.50 -10.23
CA ARG A 35 36.57 -5.45 -9.84
C ARG A 35 36.74 -4.55 -8.62
N PRO A 36 37.35 -5.04 -7.54
CA PRO A 36 37.68 -4.21 -6.40
C PRO A 36 38.79 -3.23 -6.80
N ILE A 37 38.49 -1.93 -6.76
CA ILE A 37 39.49 -0.88 -6.83
C ILE A 37 40.14 -0.74 -5.45
N THR A 38 41.47 -0.70 -5.40
CA THR A 38 42.19 -0.35 -4.17
C THR A 38 42.23 1.17 -4.09
N PRO A 39 41.58 1.82 -3.11
CA PRO A 39 41.66 3.27 -2.95
C PRO A 39 43.10 3.69 -2.62
N PRO A 40 43.55 4.88 -3.08
CA PRO A 40 44.85 5.40 -2.69
C PRO A 40 44.94 5.51 -1.17
N ARG A 41 46.03 4.97 -0.60
CA ARG A 41 46.27 5.02 0.85
C ARG A 41 46.51 6.48 1.26
N GLY A 42 45.52 7.07 1.91
CA GLY A 42 45.59 8.46 2.37
C GLY A 42 44.29 9.08 2.86
N LEU A 43 43.14 8.43 2.66
CA LEU A 43 41.85 8.88 3.20
C LEU A 43 41.39 7.92 4.30
N ASN A 44 41.73 8.29 5.53
CA ASN A 44 41.06 7.96 6.78
C ASN A 44 39.55 7.68 6.61
N GLN A 45 39.21 6.39 6.69
CA GLN A 45 37.95 5.81 7.15
C GLN A 45 36.67 6.56 6.76
N VAL A 46 36.22 6.37 5.52
CA VAL A 46 34.78 6.43 5.26
C VAL A 46 34.20 5.15 5.87
N THR A 47 33.50 5.30 6.98
CA THR A 47 32.59 4.29 7.54
C THR A 47 31.81 3.68 6.38
N ALA A 48 31.79 2.35 6.27
CA ALA A 48 31.00 1.68 5.24
C ALA A 48 29.58 2.26 5.28
N SER A 49 29.20 3.02 4.24
CA SER A 49 27.79 3.33 4.02
C SER A 49 27.10 1.99 3.99
N ALA A 50 26.13 1.80 4.89
CA ALA A 50 25.22 0.69 4.79
C ALA A 50 24.75 0.64 3.34
N VAL A 51 25.03 -0.47 2.66
CA VAL A 51 24.39 -0.77 1.39
C VAL A 51 22.90 -0.62 1.68
N PRO A 52 22.13 0.21 0.95
CA PRO A 52 20.70 0.26 1.15
C PRO A 52 20.21 -1.19 1.00
N THR A 53 19.73 -1.76 2.11
CA THR A 53 18.98 -3.01 2.10
C THR A 53 17.89 -2.81 1.05
N ASP A 54 17.85 -3.72 0.07
CA ASP A 54 16.97 -3.72 -1.09
C ASP A 54 15.85 -2.70 -0.97
N ALA A 55 16.01 -1.55 -1.64
CA ALA A 55 14.85 -0.78 -2.04
C ALA A 55 14.11 -1.70 -3.02
N GLU A 56 13.18 -2.50 -2.48
CA GLU A 56 12.24 -3.32 -3.21
C GLU A 56 11.47 -2.39 -4.17
N SER A 57 12.09 -2.16 -5.33
CA SER A 57 11.64 -1.18 -6.30
C SER A 57 10.33 -1.70 -6.87
N GLY A 58 9.22 -1.19 -6.34
CA GLY A 58 7.88 -1.61 -6.73
C GLY A 58 6.87 -1.71 -5.60
N THR A 59 7.26 -1.48 -4.33
CA THR A 59 6.28 -1.46 -3.22
C THR A 59 5.93 -0.04 -2.78
N VAL A 60 4.64 0.17 -2.50
CA VAL A 60 4.09 1.39 -1.91
C VAL A 60 3.70 1.16 -0.45
N PRO A 61 3.72 2.19 0.40
CA PRO A 61 3.33 2.06 1.80
C PRO A 61 1.79 2.06 1.93
N GLU A 62 1.25 1.03 2.55
CA GLU A 62 -0.07 1.03 3.16
C GLU A 62 0.08 1.37 4.64
N PHE A 63 -0.74 2.28 5.16
CA PHE A 63 -0.75 2.60 6.57
C PHE A 63 -2.01 2.04 7.25
N LEU A 64 -1.81 1.33 8.36
CA LEU A 64 -2.87 0.85 9.24
C LEU A 64 -2.60 1.36 10.64
N TYR A 65 -3.64 1.64 11.41
CA TYR A 65 -3.50 1.87 12.85
C TYR A 65 -3.88 0.58 13.58
N LEU A 66 -3.00 0.10 14.44
CA LEU A 66 -3.17 -1.09 15.28
C LEU A 66 -3.05 -0.69 16.75
N VAL A 67 -3.43 -1.58 17.67
CA VAL A 67 -3.50 -1.26 19.10
C VAL A 67 -2.27 -1.79 19.83
N LYS A 68 -1.72 -1.00 20.74
CA LYS A 68 -0.71 -1.42 21.72
C LYS A 68 -0.87 -0.58 22.98
N ASP A 69 -0.94 -1.23 24.15
CA ASP A 69 -1.05 -0.54 25.44
C ASP A 69 -2.16 0.55 25.47
N ASP A 70 -3.34 0.22 24.94
CA ASP A 70 -4.49 1.13 24.78
C ASP A 70 -4.24 2.39 23.92
N GLN A 71 -3.24 2.33 23.04
CA GLN A 71 -2.91 3.39 22.08
C GLN A 71 -2.96 2.88 20.65
N LEU A 72 -3.26 3.79 19.72
CA LEU A 72 -3.25 3.56 18.29
C LEU A 72 -1.84 3.82 17.74
N VAL A 73 -1.21 2.77 17.24
CA VAL A 73 0.12 2.78 16.63
C VAL A 73 -0.02 2.72 15.12
N LYS A 74 0.57 3.70 14.42
CA LYS A 74 0.66 3.70 12.96
C LYS A 74 1.68 2.64 12.52
N VAL A 75 1.23 1.69 11.70
CA VAL A 75 2.04 0.64 11.09
C VAL A 75 2.10 0.86 9.59
N GLU A 76 3.30 0.73 9.03
CA GLU A 76 3.55 0.76 7.59
C GLU A 76 3.72 -0.67 7.07
N ARG A 77 2.83 -1.08 6.16
CA ARG A 77 2.96 -2.32 5.39
C ARG A 77 3.41 -2.00 3.98
N ARG A 78 4.27 -2.83 3.40
CA ARG A 78 4.72 -2.69 2.00
C ARG A 78 3.88 -3.59 1.10
N VAL A 79 3.21 -2.98 0.14
CA VAL A 79 2.33 -3.67 -0.81
C VAL A 79 2.72 -3.33 -2.24
N THR A 80 2.48 -4.23 -3.19
CA THR A 80 2.92 -4.07 -4.59
C THR A 80 2.12 -3.00 -5.35
N ILE A 81 0.89 -2.73 -4.92
CA ILE A 81 -0.04 -1.79 -5.55
C ILE A 81 -0.75 -1.03 -4.44
N GLU A 82 -0.97 0.27 -4.63
CA GLU A 82 -1.74 1.10 -3.70
C GLU A 82 -3.14 0.49 -3.50
N PRO A 83 -3.53 0.17 -2.26
CA PRO A 83 -4.80 -0.46 -2.00
C PRO A 83 -5.94 0.52 -2.30
N THR A 84 -7.05 0.02 -2.83
CA THR A 84 -8.30 0.78 -2.77
C THR A 84 -8.75 0.92 -1.32
N ILE A 85 -9.65 1.85 -1.02
CA ILE A 85 -10.15 2.02 0.33
C ILE A 85 -10.79 0.73 0.88
N GLU A 86 -11.48 -0.04 0.03
CA GLU A 86 -12.11 -1.31 0.39
C GLU A 86 -11.06 -2.39 0.70
N VAL A 87 -9.94 -2.39 -0.03
CA VAL A 87 -8.81 -3.29 0.24
C VAL A 87 -8.15 -2.93 1.56
N GLN A 88 -7.81 -1.66 1.78
CA GLN A 88 -7.18 -1.20 3.02
C GLN A 88 -8.07 -1.49 4.24
N PHE A 89 -9.38 -1.26 4.10
CA PHE A 89 -10.33 -1.54 5.16
C PHE A 89 -10.44 -3.04 5.44
N ARG A 90 -10.47 -3.89 4.41
CA ARG A 90 -10.43 -5.34 4.61
C ARG A 90 -9.14 -5.78 5.29
N ASP A 91 -8.01 -5.22 4.89
CA ASP A 91 -6.70 -5.58 5.44
C ASP A 91 -6.57 -5.13 6.92
N LEU A 92 -7.27 -4.05 7.30
CA LEU A 92 -7.49 -3.66 8.70
C LEU A 92 -8.37 -4.67 9.46
N LEU A 93 -9.47 -5.13 8.85
CA LEU A 93 -10.39 -6.11 9.46
C LEU A 93 -9.77 -7.50 9.61
N VAL A 94 -8.78 -7.86 8.78
CA VAL A 94 -7.96 -9.07 8.97
C VAL A 94 -7.11 -8.98 10.24
N GLY A 95 -6.79 -7.75 10.67
CA GLY A 95 -6.04 -7.48 11.89
C GLY A 95 -4.51 -7.59 11.73
N PRO A 96 -3.77 -7.67 12.85
CA PRO A 96 -2.31 -7.74 12.83
C PRO A 96 -1.79 -9.03 12.19
N THR A 97 -0.66 -8.93 11.50
CA THR A 97 0.14 -10.09 11.06
C THR A 97 0.78 -10.80 12.25
N ASP A 98 1.26 -12.04 12.07
CA ASP A 98 1.93 -12.78 13.15
C ASP A 98 3.16 -12.02 13.69
N SER A 99 3.96 -11.40 12.82
CA SER A 99 5.08 -10.56 13.23
C SER A 99 4.66 -9.32 14.02
N GLU A 100 3.52 -8.72 13.69
CA GLU A 100 2.98 -7.58 14.43
C GLU A 100 2.45 -8.02 15.80
N ARG A 101 1.78 -9.18 15.88
CA ARG A 101 1.34 -9.79 17.15
C ARG A 101 2.52 -10.13 18.06
N ASP A 102 3.60 -10.68 17.50
CA ASP A 102 4.85 -10.96 18.22
C ASP A 102 5.49 -9.67 18.76
N ALA A 103 5.26 -8.52 18.11
CA ALA A 103 5.66 -7.19 18.59
C ALA A 103 4.70 -6.57 19.62
N GLY A 104 3.66 -7.30 20.00
CA GLY A 104 2.63 -6.89 20.97
C GLY A 104 1.51 -6.03 20.38
N LEU A 105 1.34 -6.00 19.06
CA LEU A 105 0.23 -5.29 18.42
C LEU A 105 -1.03 -6.18 18.40
N SER A 106 -2.17 -5.56 18.64
CA SER A 106 -3.50 -6.17 18.59
C SER A 106 -4.45 -5.32 17.73
N SER A 107 -5.72 -5.74 17.64
CA SER A 107 -6.78 -4.97 17.00
C SER A 107 -7.93 -4.79 17.99
N ALA A 108 -8.47 -3.57 18.10
CA ALA A 108 -9.72 -3.33 18.82
C ALA A 108 -10.94 -3.84 18.05
N LEU A 109 -10.77 -4.25 16.80
CA LEU A 109 -11.84 -4.79 15.95
C LEU A 109 -12.11 -6.29 16.21
N ASP A 110 -11.22 -6.98 16.91
CA ASP A 110 -11.30 -8.43 17.17
C ASP A 110 -12.41 -8.80 18.18
N GLY A 111 -13.03 -7.81 18.84
CA GLY A 111 -14.10 -8.00 19.82
C GLY A 111 -15.23 -6.97 19.78
N ALA A 112 -15.14 -5.95 18.92
CA ALA A 112 -16.12 -4.88 18.82
C ALA A 112 -16.56 -4.68 17.36
N THR A 113 -17.87 -4.69 17.15
CA THR A 113 -18.55 -4.14 15.96
C THR A 113 -18.26 -4.83 14.63
N ILE A 114 -19.31 -5.39 14.06
CA ILE A 114 -19.33 -5.93 12.69
C ILE A 114 -19.36 -4.77 11.69
N PHE A 115 -18.22 -4.10 11.56
CA PHE A 115 -17.83 -3.30 10.41
C PHE A 115 -17.95 -4.17 9.15
N VAL A 116 -18.77 -3.73 8.20
CA VAL A 116 -19.18 -4.59 7.07
C VAL A 116 -18.52 -4.17 5.76
N ASP A 117 -18.61 -2.87 5.48
CA ASP A 117 -18.25 -2.32 4.18
C ASP A 117 -17.77 -0.89 4.35
N VAL A 118 -17.02 -0.42 3.37
CA VAL A 118 -16.64 0.98 3.25
C VAL A 118 -16.82 1.42 1.80
N ARG A 119 -17.26 2.65 1.60
CA ARG A 119 -17.32 3.26 0.26
C ARG A 119 -16.85 4.69 0.34
N LEU A 120 -15.96 5.08 -0.57
CA LEU A 120 -15.61 6.48 -0.74
C LEU A 120 -16.71 7.21 -1.52
N ARG A 121 -17.20 8.32 -0.96
CA ARG A 121 -18.14 9.25 -1.58
C ARG A 121 -17.49 10.64 -1.55
N ASP A 122 -17.08 11.11 -2.72
CA ASP A 122 -16.20 12.28 -2.84
C ASP A 122 -14.90 12.06 -2.04
N ASP A 123 -14.72 12.74 -0.91
CA ASP A 123 -13.59 12.59 0.01
C ASP A 123 -13.99 11.97 1.36
N ILE A 124 -15.24 11.53 1.52
CA ILE A 124 -15.74 10.93 2.77
C ILE A 124 -15.84 9.40 2.63
N ALA A 125 -15.12 8.69 3.48
CA ALA A 125 -15.25 7.25 3.62
C ALA A 125 -16.49 6.92 4.45
N VAL A 126 -17.51 6.34 3.82
CA VAL A 126 -18.75 5.94 4.49
C VAL A 126 -18.63 4.48 4.90
N VAL A 127 -18.55 4.25 6.21
CA VAL A 127 -18.39 2.92 6.82
C VAL A 127 -19.74 2.39 7.28
N GLU A 128 -20.11 1.20 6.82
CA GLU A 128 -21.32 0.51 7.25
C GLU A 128 -21.05 -0.39 8.45
N VAL A 129 -21.90 -0.26 9.46
CA VAL A 129 -21.86 -1.02 10.71
C VAL A 129 -23.17 -1.80 10.86
N SER A 130 -23.10 -3.13 11.00
CA SER A 130 -24.29 -3.97 11.09
C SER A 130 -24.73 -4.34 12.51
N GLY A 131 -23.84 -4.26 13.50
CA GLY A 131 -24.13 -4.57 14.91
C GLY A 131 -23.99 -3.37 15.85
N SER A 132 -24.46 -3.52 17.08
CA SER A 132 -24.18 -2.57 18.17
C SER A 132 -22.72 -2.65 18.57
N ILE A 133 -22.14 -1.49 18.95
CA ILE A 133 -20.76 -1.41 19.46
C ILE A 133 -20.74 -1.66 20.99
N ASP A 134 -21.73 -2.37 21.52
CA ASP A 134 -22.01 -2.45 22.97
C ASP A 134 -21.40 -3.69 23.64
N ASP A 135 -20.82 -4.62 22.87
CA ASP A 135 -20.30 -5.89 23.43
C ASP A 135 -18.89 -5.76 24.04
N GLY A 136 -18.16 -4.69 23.69
CA GLY A 136 -16.94 -4.22 24.36
C GLY A 136 -17.26 -2.98 25.20
N GLY A 137 -16.52 -2.72 26.28
CA GLY A 137 -16.79 -1.52 27.09
C GLY A 137 -16.70 -0.23 26.27
N ARG A 138 -17.25 0.89 26.77
CA ARG A 138 -17.22 2.18 26.05
C ARG A 138 -15.81 2.63 25.64
N SER A 139 -14.77 2.21 26.36
CA SER A 139 -13.38 2.47 25.98
C SER A 139 -12.94 1.65 24.77
N ASP A 140 -13.36 0.39 24.67
CA ASP A 140 -13.06 -0.51 23.56
C ASP A 140 -13.75 -0.01 22.28
N GLU A 141 -14.97 0.50 22.40
CA GLU A 141 -15.70 1.19 21.32
C GLU A 141 -14.92 2.39 20.77
N VAL A 142 -14.44 3.27 21.66
CA VAL A 142 -13.68 4.47 21.28
C VAL A 142 -12.40 4.10 20.54
N LEU A 143 -11.67 3.08 21.03
CA LEU A 143 -10.47 2.57 20.36
C LEU A 143 -10.78 1.96 18.99
N ALA A 144 -11.85 1.15 18.87
CA ALA A 144 -12.24 0.54 17.61
C ALA A 144 -12.61 1.59 16.54
N ILE A 145 -13.41 2.60 16.92
CA ILE A 145 -13.76 3.69 16.00
C ILE A 145 -12.51 4.50 15.65
N GLY A 146 -11.67 4.84 16.63
CA GLY A 146 -10.41 5.55 16.37
C GLY A 146 -9.49 4.77 15.42
N GLN A 147 -9.38 3.46 15.57
CA GLN A 147 -8.59 2.57 14.72
C GLN A 147 -9.05 2.67 13.25
N VAL A 148 -10.36 2.62 13.01
CA VAL A 148 -10.95 2.76 11.66
C VAL A 148 -10.72 4.17 11.12
N VAL A 149 -11.02 5.20 11.90
CA VAL A 149 -10.91 6.60 11.46
C VAL A 149 -9.46 6.95 11.09
N CYS A 150 -8.50 6.64 11.96
CA CYS A 150 -7.10 6.95 11.74
C CYS A 150 -6.54 6.19 10.53
N THR A 151 -6.96 4.93 10.33
CA THR A 151 -6.55 4.13 9.16
C THR A 151 -7.09 4.70 7.87
N LEU A 152 -8.38 4.99 7.78
CA LEU A 152 -8.98 5.46 6.52
C LEU A 152 -8.55 6.90 6.19
N THR A 153 -8.37 7.76 7.19
CA THR A 153 -7.87 9.13 6.99
C THR A 153 -6.34 9.22 6.86
N SER A 154 -5.61 8.10 6.92
CA SER A 154 -4.19 8.09 6.53
C SER A 154 -3.99 8.21 5.03
N ARG A 155 -5.06 7.98 4.25
CA ARG A 155 -5.04 8.10 2.80
C ARG A 155 -5.14 9.58 2.39
N PRO A 156 -4.45 10.00 1.31
CA PRO A 156 -4.52 11.38 0.83
C PRO A 156 -5.86 11.75 0.17
N ASP A 157 -6.65 10.75 -0.25
CA ASP A 157 -7.95 10.93 -0.91
C ASP A 157 -9.14 10.94 0.06
N THR A 158 -8.90 10.78 1.37
CA THR A 158 -9.94 10.65 2.39
C THR A 158 -9.85 11.80 3.39
N GLY A 159 -10.77 12.77 3.27
CA GLY A 159 -10.89 13.94 4.13
C GLY A 159 -11.63 13.67 5.45
N GLY A 160 -12.38 12.57 5.54
CA GLY A 160 -13.07 12.17 6.76
C GLY A 160 -13.80 10.84 6.67
N VAL A 161 -14.28 10.34 7.80
CA VAL A 161 -14.95 9.04 7.91
C VAL A 161 -16.31 9.22 8.57
N GLY A 162 -17.37 8.85 7.85
CA GLY A 162 -18.75 8.84 8.35
C GLY A 162 -19.22 7.41 8.61
N PHE A 163 -20.09 7.23 9.59
CA PHE A 163 -20.64 5.91 9.94
C PHE A 163 -22.13 5.84 9.62
N ILE A 164 -22.55 4.71 9.08
CA ILE A 164 -23.96 4.41 8.83
C ILE A 164 -24.35 3.05 9.39
N ARG A 165 -25.63 2.91 9.74
CA ARG A 165 -26.26 1.64 10.11
C ARG A 165 -27.64 1.59 9.47
N LEU A 166 -27.94 0.52 8.72
CA LEU A 166 -29.22 0.35 8.03
C LEU A 166 -29.61 1.57 7.17
N GLY A 167 -28.62 2.18 6.51
CA GLY A 167 -28.78 3.36 5.66
C GLY A 167 -28.94 4.71 6.37
N GLY A 168 -28.97 4.74 7.71
CA GLY A 168 -29.03 5.97 8.51
C GLY A 168 -27.67 6.35 9.10
N SER A 169 -27.42 7.66 9.28
CA SER A 169 -26.23 8.16 9.97
C SER A 169 -26.19 7.63 11.42
N LEU A 170 -25.07 6.98 11.76
CA LEU A 170 -24.79 6.41 13.06
C LEU A 170 -23.98 7.42 13.89
N SER A 171 -24.41 7.64 15.13
CA SER A 171 -23.61 8.42 16.08
C SER A 171 -22.56 7.51 16.71
N VAL A 172 -21.30 7.93 16.69
CA VAL A 172 -20.16 7.19 17.26
C VAL A 172 -19.37 8.09 18.21
N PRO A 173 -18.67 7.53 19.22
CA PRO A 173 -17.91 8.33 20.16
C PRO A 173 -16.57 8.79 19.60
N ARG A 174 -16.18 10.01 19.95
CA ARG A 174 -14.82 10.57 19.79
C ARG A 174 -13.94 10.13 20.96
N ALA A 175 -12.65 10.42 20.89
CA ALA A 175 -11.72 10.10 21.98
C ALA A 175 -12.02 10.82 23.31
N ASP A 176 -12.69 11.98 23.27
CA ASP A 176 -13.15 12.70 24.47
C ASP A 176 -14.46 12.15 25.07
N GLY A 177 -15.03 11.11 24.46
CA GLY A 177 -16.29 10.48 24.85
C GLY A 177 -17.56 11.20 24.37
N SER A 178 -17.43 12.33 23.67
CA SER A 178 -18.57 12.98 23.02
C SER A 178 -19.02 12.19 21.78
N LEU A 179 -20.32 12.25 21.47
CA LEU A 179 -20.88 11.55 20.31
C LEU A 179 -20.96 12.48 19.09
N SER A 180 -20.67 11.95 17.91
CA SER A 180 -20.77 12.66 16.64
C SER A 180 -21.46 11.84 15.56
N LYS A 181 -22.22 12.53 14.70
CA LYS A 181 -22.76 12.00 13.44
C LYS A 181 -22.06 12.55 12.20
N GLU A 182 -21.27 13.62 12.39
CA GLU A 182 -20.47 14.24 11.34
C GLU A 182 -19.24 13.38 11.03
N PRO A 183 -18.68 13.50 9.81
CA PRO A 183 -17.43 12.84 9.46
C PRO A 183 -16.31 13.18 10.45
N LEU A 184 -15.55 12.15 10.81
CA LEU A 184 -14.45 12.24 11.78
C LEU A 184 -13.09 12.12 11.09
N THR A 185 -12.07 12.68 11.73
CA THR A 185 -10.68 12.64 11.26
C THR A 185 -9.75 12.09 12.33
N ALA A 186 -8.50 11.77 11.96
CA ALA A 186 -7.49 11.34 12.93
C ALA A 186 -7.31 12.32 14.11
N SER A 187 -7.50 13.64 13.90
CA SER A 187 -7.39 14.64 14.97
C SER A 187 -8.46 14.48 16.07
N ASP A 188 -9.59 13.87 15.75
CA ASP A 188 -10.63 13.55 16.74
C ASP A 188 -10.19 12.43 17.72
N TYR A 189 -9.06 11.80 17.42
CA TYR A 189 -8.47 10.69 18.17
C TYR A 189 -7.01 10.91 18.56
N ASP A 190 -6.48 12.14 18.47
CA ASP A 190 -5.08 12.47 18.78
C ASP A 190 -4.65 11.99 20.18
N SER A 191 -5.55 12.03 21.18
CA SER A 191 -5.25 11.58 22.54
C SER A 191 -5.07 10.06 22.68
N LEU A 192 -5.45 9.29 21.65
CA LEU A 192 -5.25 7.84 21.59
C LEU A 192 -4.02 7.47 20.77
N LEU A 193 -3.42 8.40 20.02
CA LEU A 193 -2.26 8.10 19.19
C LEU A 193 -1.03 7.85 20.06
N ALA A 194 -0.27 6.81 19.73
CA ALA A 194 1.02 6.59 20.35
C ALA A 194 1.98 7.75 20.00
N PRO A 195 2.82 8.21 20.95
CA PRO A 195 3.81 9.23 20.67
C PRO A 195 4.82 8.75 19.63
N SER A 196 5.25 9.67 18.76
CA SER A 196 6.24 9.44 17.71
C SER A 196 7.69 9.45 18.19
#